data_AF-A0A6M0FZT8-F1
#
_entry.id   AF-A0A6M0FZT8-F1
#
_cell.length_a   1.000
_cell.length_b   1.000
_cell.length_c   1.000
_cell.angle_alpha   90.00
_cell.angle_beta   90.00
_cell.angle_gamma   90.00
#
_symmetry.space_group_name_H-M   'P 1'
#
loop_
_entity.id
_entity.type
_entity.pdbx_description
1 polymer ?
#
loop_
_entity_poly.entity_id
_entity_poly.type
_entity_poly.pdbx_seq_one_letter_code
_entity_poly.pdbx_strand_id
1 'polypeptide(L)'
;MGTALVVEDSLTDMQVLSGCLRQGGIDVLIAQTGEEALAKLSVHKPDIIILDVVLPGCSGFELCRELKAQTNTSNIPIVICSTKGGEMDKFWGMKQGADAYLAKPIDQEELVRTVKQLIKI
;
A
#
# COMPACT_ATOMS: atom_id res chain seq x y z
N MET A 1 9.52 -15.35 3.69
CA MET A 1 9.44 -14.32 2.63
C MET A 1 8.04 -13.77 2.70
N GLY A 2 7.89 -12.44 2.81
CA GLY A 2 6.57 -11.80 2.87
C GLY A 2 6.09 -11.41 1.47
N THR A 3 4.78 -11.26 1.29
CA THR A 3 4.15 -10.81 0.04
C THR A 3 3.44 -9.47 0.25
N ALA A 4 3.76 -8.48 -0.58
CA ALA A 4 3.07 -7.20 -0.63
C ALA A 4 2.10 -7.14 -1.82
N LEU A 5 0.93 -6.52 -1.62
CA LEU A 5 0.08 -6.05 -2.72
C LEU A 5 0.35 -4.56 -2.95
N VAL A 6 0.86 -4.19 -4.12
CA VAL A 6 1.06 -2.80 -4.54
C VAL A 6 -0.13 -2.36 -5.38
N VAL A 7 -0.84 -1.32 -4.93
CA VAL A 7 -1.99 -0.71 -5.62
C VAL A 7 -1.59 0.68 -6.11
N GLU A 8 -1.33 0.80 -7.41
CA GLU A 8 -0.70 1.96 -8.04
C GLU A 8 -1.06 1.97 -9.54
N ASP A 9 -1.54 3.09 -10.08
CA ASP A 9 -1.92 3.22 -11.49
C ASP A 9 -0.74 3.69 -12.38
N SER A 10 0.22 4.41 -11.81
CA SER A 10 1.45 4.80 -12.49
C SER A 10 2.38 3.60 -12.66
N LEU A 11 2.56 3.14 -13.90
CA LEU A 11 3.49 2.06 -14.23
C LEU A 11 4.92 2.34 -13.75
N THR A 12 5.35 3.60 -13.78
CA THR A 12 6.68 4.01 -13.31
C THR A 12 6.79 3.85 -11.80
N ASP A 13 5.85 4.40 -11.03
CA ASP A 13 5.88 4.31 -9.56
C ASP A 13 5.71 2.86 -9.09
N MET A 14 4.86 2.09 -9.77
CA MET A 14 4.67 0.66 -9.54
C MET A 14 5.98 -0.11 -9.72
N GLN A 15 6.74 0.18 -10.78
CA GLN A 15 8.03 -0.47 -11.01
C GLN A 15 9.06 -0.10 -9.93
N VAL A 16 9.10 1.16 -9.51
CA VAL A 16 9.99 1.63 -8.43
C VAL A 16 9.65 0.91 -7.12
N LEU A 17 8.38 0.98 -6.68
CA LEU A 17 7.90 0.33 -5.46
C LEU A 17 8.18 -1.18 -5.49
N SER A 18 7.82 -1.84 -6.59
CA SER A 18 8.05 -3.28 -6.75
C SER A 18 9.53 -3.64 -6.71
N GLY A 19 10.39 -2.82 -7.33
CA GLY A 19 11.84 -2.99 -7.32
C GLY A 19 12.43 -2.89 -5.91
N CYS A 20 12.06 -1.85 -5.16
CA CYS A 20 12.48 -1.64 -3.78
C CYS A 20 12.08 -2.81 -2.86
N LEU A 21 10.82 -3.25 -2.94
CA LEU A 21 10.30 -4.37 -2.13
C LEU A 21 10.98 -5.70 -2.45
N ARG A 22 11.15 -6.01 -3.74
CA ARG A 22 11.83 -7.25 -4.18
C ARG A 22 13.28 -7.29 -3.75
N GLN A 23 14.01 -6.17 -3.85
CA GLN A 23 15.36 -6.06 -3.31
C GLN A 23 15.40 -6.25 -1.78
N GLY A 24 14.33 -5.88 -1.08
CA GLY A 24 14.13 -6.14 0.35
C GLY A 24 13.76 -7.59 0.71
N GLY A 25 13.59 -8.48 -0.28
CA GLY A 25 13.20 -9.88 -0.10
C GLY A 25 11.68 -10.10 0.05
N ILE A 26 10.87 -9.16 -0.44
CA ILE A 26 9.40 -9.18 -0.39
C ILE A 26 8.86 -9.46 -1.79
N ASP A 27 8.02 -10.48 -1.92
CA ASP A 27 7.31 -10.78 -3.16
C ASP A 27 6.21 -9.75 -3.41
N VAL A 28 5.87 -9.51 -4.68
CA VAL A 28 4.97 -8.41 -5.05
C VAL A 28 3.86 -8.88 -5.97
N LEU A 29 2.63 -8.73 -5.49
CA LEU A 29 1.40 -8.68 -6.27
C LEU A 29 1.12 -7.22 -6.65
N ILE A 30 0.53 -7.01 -7.82
CA ILE A 30 0.27 -5.68 -8.37
C ILE A 30 -1.24 -5.50 -8.56
N ALA A 31 -1.77 -4.30 -8.41
CA ALA A 31 -3.08 -3.89 -8.88
C ALA A 31 -3.02 -2.44 -9.38
N GLN A 32 -3.70 -2.12 -10.48
CA GLN A 32 -3.74 -0.76 -11.04
C GLN A 32 -4.97 0.05 -10.61
N THR A 33 -5.99 -0.62 -10.06
CA THR A 33 -7.21 0.02 -9.59
C THR A 33 -7.67 -0.60 -8.27
N GLY A 34 -8.60 0.08 -7.59
CA GLY A 34 -9.21 -0.46 -6.37
C GLY A 34 -9.97 -1.76 -6.62
N GLU A 35 -10.65 -1.88 -7.76
CA GLU A 35 -11.38 -3.09 -8.15
C GLU A 35 -10.44 -4.28 -8.38
N GLU A 36 -9.30 -4.06 -9.04
CA GLU A 36 -8.29 -5.12 -9.20
C GLU A 36 -7.70 -5.52 -7.85
N ALA A 37 -7.46 -4.57 -6.95
CA ALA A 37 -6.97 -4.85 -5.60
C ALA A 37 -7.97 -5.72 -4.82
N LEU A 38 -9.26 -5.36 -4.82
CA LEU A 38 -10.32 -6.14 -4.17
C LEU A 38 -10.46 -7.55 -4.78
N ALA A 39 -10.39 -7.67 -6.11
CA ALA A 39 -10.39 -8.97 -6.78
C ALA A 39 -9.21 -9.84 -6.33
N LYS A 40 -8.01 -9.28 -6.22
CA LYS A 40 -6.82 -10.02 -5.75
C LYS A 40 -6.92 -10.39 -4.28
N LEU A 41 -7.42 -9.50 -3.42
CA LEU A 41 -7.61 -9.78 -2.00
C LEU A 41 -8.67 -10.86 -1.72
N SER A 42 -9.55 -11.16 -2.69
CA SER A 42 -10.51 -12.26 -2.57
C SER A 42 -9.86 -13.64 -2.70
N VAL A 43 -8.70 -13.75 -3.37
CA VAL A 43 -8.01 -15.03 -3.65
C VAL A 43 -6.60 -15.11 -3.06
N HIS A 44 -5.99 -13.97 -2.76
CA HIS A 44 -4.67 -13.85 -2.16
C HIS A 44 -4.75 -13.18 -0.78
N LYS A 45 -3.84 -13.55 0.12
CA LYS A 45 -3.71 -12.95 1.44
C LYS A 45 -2.30 -12.37 1.57
N PRO A 46 -2.05 -11.15 1.03
CA PRO A 46 -0.76 -10.51 1.20
C PRO A 46 -0.54 -10.17 2.67
N ASP A 47 0.73 -10.09 3.06
CA ASP A 47 1.13 -9.71 4.42
C ASP A 47 1.02 -8.19 4.63
N ILE A 48 1.04 -7.40 3.54
CA ILE A 48 0.94 -5.94 3.57
C ILE A 48 0.37 -5.39 2.27
N ILE A 49 -0.26 -4.21 2.35
CA ILE A 49 -0.74 -3.46 1.19
C ILE A 49 0.03 -2.14 1.11
N ILE A 50 0.59 -1.85 -0.06
CA ILE A 50 1.15 -0.55 -0.41
C ILE A 50 0.13 0.13 -1.33
N LEU A 51 -0.37 1.29 -0.92
CA LEU A 51 -1.54 1.91 -1.54
C LEU A 51 -1.26 3.36 -1.94
N ASP A 52 -1.40 3.69 -3.21
CA ASP A 52 -1.44 5.09 -3.63
C ASP A 52 -2.80 5.73 -3.36
N VAL A 53 -2.81 7.05 -3.16
CA VAL A 53 -4.03 7.83 -2.94
C VAL A 53 -4.72 8.22 -4.25
N VAL A 54 -3.96 8.43 -5.32
CA VAL A 54 -4.42 8.96 -6.60
C VAL A 54 -4.64 7.78 -7.54
N LEU A 55 -5.79 7.10 -7.39
CA LEU A 55 -6.18 6.01 -8.25
C LEU A 55 -7.35 6.44 -9.17
N PRO A 56 -7.50 5.81 -10.35
CA PRO A 56 -8.71 5.95 -11.14
C PRO A 56 -9.91 5.30 -10.43
N GLY A 57 -11.08 5.92 -10.51
CA GLY A 57 -12.34 5.38 -9.99
C GLY A 57 -12.61 5.65 -8.51
N CYS A 58 -11.62 5.48 -7.63
CA CYS A 58 -11.75 5.73 -6.19
C CYS A 58 -10.48 6.38 -5.61
N SER A 59 -10.60 7.11 -4.49
CA SER A 59 -9.39 7.54 -3.77
C SER A 59 -8.82 6.40 -2.94
N GLY A 60 -7.48 6.29 -2.85
CA GLY A 60 -6.84 5.36 -1.93
C GLY A 60 -7.22 5.57 -0.46
N PHE A 61 -7.65 6.78 -0.07
CA PHE A 61 -8.23 6.98 1.26
C PHE A 61 -9.54 6.22 1.47
N GLU A 62 -10.41 6.22 0.45
CA GLU A 62 -11.68 5.51 0.49
C GLU A 62 -11.45 4.00 0.51
N LEU A 63 -10.55 3.52 -0.35
CA LEU A 63 -10.16 2.11 -0.40
C LEU A 63 -9.52 1.65 0.92
N CYS A 64 -8.62 2.45 1.50
CA CYS A 64 -8.03 2.15 2.81
C CYS A 64 -9.11 1.95 3.88
N ARG A 65 -10.07 2.88 3.97
CA ARG A 65 -11.18 2.79 4.92
C ARG A 65 -12.04 1.55 4.67
N GLU A 66 -12.34 1.24 3.41
CA GLU A 66 -13.13 0.07 3.02
C GLU A 66 -12.43 -1.22 3.46
N LEU A 67 -11.15 -1.37 3.14
CA LEU A 67 -10.34 -2.53 3.52
C LEU A 67 -10.25 -2.68 5.04
N LYS A 68 -10.09 -1.58 5.78
CA LYS A 68 -10.06 -1.62 7.25
C LYS A 68 -11.42 -1.95 7.87
N ALA A 69 -12.53 -1.77 7.16
CA ALA A 69 -13.87 -2.11 7.63
C ALA A 69 -14.26 -3.59 7.37
N GLN A 70 -13.54 -4.29 6.48
CA GLN A 70 -13.85 -5.67 6.11
C GLN A 70 -13.11 -6.68 6.99
N THR A 71 -13.81 -7.68 7.52
CA THR A 71 -13.23 -8.67 8.47
C THR A 71 -12.07 -9.50 7.92
N ASN A 72 -12.01 -9.69 6.60
CA ASN A 72 -10.98 -10.48 5.93
C ASN A 72 -9.70 -9.67 5.61
N THR A 73 -9.77 -8.34 5.60
CA THR A 73 -8.64 -7.46 5.22
C THR A 73 -8.26 -6.46 6.31
N SER A 74 -9.08 -6.26 7.35
CA SER A 74 -8.86 -5.28 8.42
C SER A 74 -7.53 -5.44 9.16
N ASN A 75 -7.03 -6.68 9.26
CA ASN A 75 -5.80 -7.01 9.96
C ASN A 75 -4.55 -6.88 9.08
N ILE A 76 -4.71 -6.70 7.76
CA ILE A 76 -3.58 -6.53 6.85
C ILE A 76 -3.07 -5.09 7.03
N PRO A 77 -1.78 -4.88 7.36
CA PRO A 77 -1.22 -3.54 7.46
C PRO A 77 -1.27 -2.82 6.11
N ILE A 78 -1.59 -1.53 6.13
CA ILE A 78 -1.67 -0.68 4.93
C ILE A 78 -0.68 0.47 5.08
N VAL A 79 0.25 0.58 4.13
CA VAL A 79 1.16 1.72 3.98
C VAL A 79 0.68 2.55 2.81
N ILE A 80 0.30 3.81 3.07
CA ILE A 80 0.00 4.74 1.99
C ILE A 80 1.30 5.30 1.43
N CYS A 81 1.47 5.23 0.11
CA CYS A 81 2.63 5.76 -0.61
C CYS A 81 2.14 6.70 -1.72
N SER A 82 2.25 8.03 -1.55
CA SER A 82 1.62 8.96 -2.51
C SER A 82 2.36 10.28 -2.72
N THR A 83 2.10 10.92 -3.86
CA THR A 83 2.54 12.30 -4.17
C THR A 83 1.83 13.34 -3.31
N LYS A 84 0.64 13.01 -2.78
CA LYS A 84 0.03 13.78 -1.68
C LYS A 84 0.88 13.59 -0.43
N GLY A 85 1.58 14.63 0.01
CA GLY A 85 2.59 14.52 1.07
C GLY A 85 2.46 15.54 2.20
N GLY A 86 1.42 16.38 2.18
CA GLY A 86 1.21 17.41 3.19
C GLY A 86 0.83 16.81 4.55
N GLU A 87 1.00 17.59 5.62
CA GLU A 87 0.64 17.15 6.98
C GLU A 87 -0.83 16.74 7.08
N MET A 88 -1.71 17.47 6.39
CA MET A 88 -3.13 17.16 6.36
C MET A 88 -3.43 15.85 5.61
N ASP A 89 -2.72 15.56 4.52
CA ASP A 89 -2.87 14.29 3.78
C ASP A 89 -2.45 13.10 4.63
N LYS A 90 -1.30 13.23 5.32
CA LYS A 90 -0.79 12.23 6.26
C LYS A 90 -1.78 11.99 7.39
N PHE A 91 -2.25 13.07 8.03
CA PHE A 91 -3.27 13.00 9.08
C PHE A 91 -4.54 12.28 8.60
N TRP A 92 -5.02 12.63 7.40
CA TRP A 92 -6.19 11.98 6.81
C TRP A 92 -5.97 10.49 6.52
N GLY A 93 -4.80 10.12 5.97
CA GLY A 93 -4.46 8.72 5.73
C GLY A 93 -4.47 7.88 7.00
N MET A 94 -3.83 8.36 8.06
CA MET A 94 -3.84 7.68 9.36
C MET A 94 -5.26 7.59 9.94
N LYS A 95 -6.09 8.62 9.76
CA LYS A 95 -7.49 8.63 10.20
C LYS A 95 -8.37 7.59 9.47
N GLN A 96 -8.03 7.22 8.23
CA GLN A 96 -8.71 6.13 7.51
C GLN A 96 -8.26 4.73 7.95
N GLY A 97 -7.22 4.65 8.79
CA GLY A 97 -6.70 3.40 9.32
C GLY A 97 -5.40 2.94 8.68
N ALA A 98 -4.71 3.77 7.89
CA ALA A 98 -3.37 3.42 7.44
C ALA A 98 -2.43 3.22 8.63
N ASP A 99 -1.53 2.24 8.51
CA ASP A 99 -0.53 1.91 9.54
C ASP A 99 0.75 2.75 9.38
N ALA A 100 1.02 3.22 8.16
CA ALA A 100 2.06 4.19 7.87
C ALA A 100 1.74 5.03 6.62
N TYR A 101 2.43 6.15 6.47
CA TYR A 101 2.32 7.04 5.32
C TYR A 101 3.70 7.51 4.87
N LEU A 102 4.06 7.22 3.62
CA LEU A 102 5.31 7.65 2.99
C LEU A 102 4.99 8.56 1.79
N ALA A 103 5.59 9.74 1.76
CA ALA A 103 5.42 10.65 0.63
C ALA A 103 6.38 10.27 -0.50
N LYS A 104 5.93 10.36 -1.76
CA LYS A 104 6.82 10.27 -2.92
C LYS A 104 7.67 11.55 -3.02
N PRO A 105 8.94 11.48 -3.47
CA PRO A 105 9.65 10.31 -3.98
C PRO A 105 10.00 9.31 -2.87
N ILE A 106 9.86 8.02 -3.18
CA ILE A 106 10.05 6.94 -2.20
C ILE A 106 11.54 6.74 -1.93
N ASP A 107 11.92 6.84 -0.66
CA ASP A 107 13.19 6.34 -0.18
C ASP A 107 13.12 4.80 0.00
N GLN A 108 14.02 4.08 -0.66
CA GLN A 108 14.02 2.62 -0.65
C GLN A 108 14.27 2.05 0.75
N GLU A 109 15.19 2.63 1.52
CA GLU A 109 15.52 2.14 2.86
C GLU A 109 14.35 2.37 3.81
N GLU A 110 13.71 3.54 3.73
CA GLU A 110 12.52 3.88 4.52
C GLU A 110 11.34 2.95 4.20
N LEU A 111 11.06 2.70 2.92
CA LEU A 111 10.00 1.78 2.51
C LEU A 111 10.25 0.38 3.06
N VAL A 112 11.42 -0.20 2.77
CA VAL A 112 11.74 -1.58 3.18
C VAL A 112 11.74 -1.71 4.70
N ARG A 113 12.27 -0.71 5.42
CA ARG A 113 12.24 -0.69 6.88
C ARG A 113 10.82 -0.65 7.43
N THR A 114 9.99 0.25 6.90
CA THR A 114 8.59 0.41 7.33
C THR A 114 7.82 -0.88 7.10
N VAL A 115 7.96 -1.49 5.92
CA VAL A 115 7.31 -2.77 5.63
C VAL A 115 7.75 -3.85 6.62
N LYS A 116 9.05 -4.10 6.77
CA LYS A 116 9.56 -5.15 7.67
C LYS A 116 9.09 -4.99 9.12
N GLN A 117 9.04 -3.76 9.62
CA GLN A 117 8.50 -3.46 10.95
C GLN A 117 7.03 -3.87 11.10
N LEU A 118 6.21 -3.66 10.07
CA LEU A 118 4.78 -3.97 10.10
C LEU A 118 4.49 -5.46 9.93
N ILE A 119 5.22 -6.15 9.06
CA ILE A 119 5.04 -7.60 8.83
C ILE A 119 5.81 -8.49 9.83
N LYS A 120 6.53 -7.88 10.78
CA LYS A 120 7.25 -8.55 11.89
C LYS A 120 8.22 -9.65 11.41
N ILE A 121 8.94 -9.39 10.32
CA ILE A 121 10.01 -10.26 9.79
C ILE A 121 11.36 -9.56 9.73
#